data_AF-A0A849QCZ7-F1
#
_entry.id   AF-A0A849QCZ7-F1
#
_cell.length_a   1.000
_cell.length_b   1.000
_cell.length_c   1.000
_cell.angle_alpha   90.00
_cell.angle_beta   90.00
_cell.angle_gamma   90.00
#
_symmetry.space_group_name_H-M   'P 1'
#
loop_
_entity.id
_entity.type
_entity.pdbx_description
1 polymer ?
#
loop_
_entity_poly.entity_id
_entity_poly.type
_entity_poly.pdbx_seq_one_letter_code
_entity_poly.pdbx_strand_id
1 'polypeptide(L)'
;MLHEFNLLVGCPRNREKAARSEVQYFVGDLIDDDALRVSMTRISGILTCQTGLDPFDVVHKLREYAIENAYQFRFAIRFTPLELCVSSDIESIVKAAEKLLPKIGEEETFRVT
;
A
#
# COMPACT_ATOMS: atom_id res chain seq x y z
N MET A 1 12.72 -1.60 9.03
CA MET A 1 11.28 -1.74 8.71
C MET A 1 10.64 -0.41 9.03
N LEU A 2 9.74 0.07 8.19
CA LEU A 2 8.99 1.30 8.49
C LEU A 2 8.03 1.04 9.67
N HIS A 3 7.98 1.98 10.61
CA HIS A 3 7.02 1.96 11.72
C HIS A 3 5.67 2.56 11.32
N GLU A 4 5.68 3.46 10.32
CA GLU A 4 4.51 4.05 9.70
C GLU A 4 4.60 3.81 8.19
N PHE A 5 3.49 3.34 7.61
CA PHE A 5 3.34 3.09 6.18
C PHE A 5 1.86 3.19 5.82
N ASN A 6 1.58 3.65 4.60
CA ASN A 6 0.22 3.82 4.07
C ASN A 6 0.00 3.01 2.77
N LEU A 7 0.98 2.21 2.36
CA LEU A 7 0.89 1.29 1.23
C LEU A 7 1.54 -0.06 1.55
N LEU A 8 0.82 -1.14 1.28
CA LEU A 8 1.38 -2.50 1.25
C LEU A 8 1.55 -2.96 -0.19
N VAL A 9 2.71 -3.54 -0.49
CA VAL A 9 3.01 -4.08 -1.81
C VAL A 9 3.31 -5.57 -1.71
N GLY A 10 2.46 -6.38 -2.34
CA GLY A 10 2.68 -7.81 -2.52
C GLY A 10 3.62 -8.07 -3.69
N CYS A 11 4.51 -9.06 -3.52
CA CYS A 11 5.44 -9.51 -4.55
C CYS A 11 5.72 -11.01 -4.47
N PRO A 12 6.20 -11.66 -5.56
CA PRO A 12 6.67 -13.03 -5.48
C PRO A 12 7.83 -13.17 -4.47
N ARG A 13 7.88 -14.30 -3.76
CA ARG A 13 8.96 -14.60 -2.80
C ARG A 13 10.33 -14.49 -3.47
N ASN A 14 11.32 -13.93 -2.76
CA ASN A 14 12.68 -13.67 -3.24
C ASN A 14 12.77 -12.66 -4.40
N ARG A 15 11.70 -11.90 -4.68
CA ARG A 15 11.69 -10.80 -5.67
C ARG A 15 11.50 -9.43 -5.02
N GLU A 16 11.62 -9.32 -3.70
CA GLU A 16 11.41 -8.11 -2.91
C GLU A 16 12.31 -6.95 -3.39
N LYS A 17 13.56 -7.23 -3.77
CA LYS A 17 14.48 -6.21 -4.31
C LYS A 17 14.02 -5.67 -5.66
N ALA A 18 13.53 -6.54 -6.54
CA ALA A 18 13.04 -6.14 -7.86
C ALA A 18 11.71 -5.39 -7.75
N ALA A 19 10.81 -5.86 -6.88
CA ALA A 19 9.57 -5.17 -6.56
C ALA A 19 9.84 -3.78 -5.97
N ARG A 20 10.85 -3.63 -5.09
CA ARG A 20 11.26 -2.31 -4.58
C ARG A 20 11.68 -1.36 -5.71
N SER A 21 12.45 -1.85 -6.69
CA SER A 21 12.84 -1.04 -7.85
C SER A 21 11.63 -0.64 -8.70
N GLU A 22 10.65 -1.52 -8.90
CA GLU A 22 9.41 -1.18 -9.61
C GLU A 22 8.57 -0.16 -8.83
N VAL A 23 8.45 -0.30 -7.50
CA VAL A 23 7.74 0.68 -6.68
C VAL A 23 8.41 2.06 -6.79
N GLN A 24 9.74 2.12 -6.76
CA GLN A 24 10.48 3.37 -6.96
C GLN A 24 10.18 3.97 -8.34
N TYR A 25 10.25 3.16 -9.39
CA TYR A 25 9.97 3.63 -10.75
C TYR A 25 8.55 4.19 -10.91
N PHE A 26 7.53 3.44 -10.48
CA PHE A 26 6.15 3.87 -10.69
C PHE A 26 5.74 4.99 -9.73
N VAL A 27 6.06 4.87 -8.44
CA VAL A 27 5.55 5.81 -7.43
C VAL A 27 6.50 6.99 -7.26
N GLY A 28 7.80 6.73 -7.18
CA GLY A 28 8.79 7.79 -7.03
C GLY A 28 8.99 8.57 -8.33
N ASP A 29 9.24 7.87 -9.44
CA ASP A 29 9.70 8.54 -10.66
C ASP A 29 8.54 8.94 -11.61
N LEU A 30 7.52 8.09 -11.80
CA LEU A 30 6.40 8.40 -12.71
C LEU A 30 5.28 9.21 -12.07
N ILE A 31 4.90 8.89 -10.83
CA ILE A 31 3.88 9.63 -10.07
C ILE A 31 4.49 10.90 -9.42
N ASP A 32 5.82 10.97 -9.31
CA ASP A 32 6.58 12.10 -8.76
C ASP A 32 6.39 12.25 -7.24
N ASP A 33 6.65 11.19 -6.49
CA ASP A 33 6.63 11.19 -5.01
C ASP A 33 8.04 11.12 -4.42
N ASP A 34 8.66 12.28 -4.24
CA ASP A 34 9.97 12.44 -3.59
C ASP A 34 10.01 11.96 -2.13
N ALA A 35 8.86 11.91 -1.45
CA ALA A 35 8.77 11.48 -0.06
C ALA A 35 8.62 9.96 0.07
N LEU A 36 8.58 9.23 -1.04
CA LEU A 36 8.42 7.78 -1.07
C LEU A 36 9.53 7.08 -0.28
N ARG A 37 9.12 6.22 0.65
CA ARG A 37 10.02 5.31 1.38
C ARG A 37 9.54 3.89 1.22
N VAL A 38 10.44 3.01 0.79
CA VAL A 38 10.16 1.57 0.61
C VAL A 38 11.08 0.74 1.50
N SER A 39 10.51 -0.17 2.28
CA SER A 39 11.25 -1.10 3.14
C SER A 39 10.82 -2.54 2.87
N MET A 40 11.82 -3.44 2.81
CA MET A 40 11.56 -4.87 2.93
C MET A 40 11.08 -5.19 4.34
N THR A 41 10.15 -6.13 4.45
CA THR A 41 9.68 -6.65 5.73
C THR A 41 10.47 -7.90 6.11
N ARG A 42 10.23 -8.45 7.32
CA ARG A 42 10.75 -9.76 7.71
C ARG A 42 9.93 -10.91 7.10
N ILE A 43 8.81 -10.59 6.46
CA ILE A 43 7.89 -11.54 5.84
C ILE A 43 8.20 -11.57 4.33
N SER A 44 8.47 -12.76 3.79
CA SER A 44 8.75 -12.86 2.36
C SER A 44 7.50 -12.56 1.53
N GLY A 45 7.71 -11.84 0.43
CA GLY A 45 6.68 -11.46 -0.53
C GLY A 45 5.90 -10.18 -0.18
N ILE A 46 6.31 -9.41 0.83
CA ILE A 46 5.65 -8.16 1.22
C ILE A 46 6.66 -7.04 1.47
N LEU A 47 6.37 -5.88 0.89
CA LEU A 47 7.05 -4.61 1.16
C LEU A 47 6.09 -3.65 1.90
N THR A 48 6.64 -2.83 2.78
CA THR A 48 5.94 -1.66 3.34
C THR A 48 6.42 -0.40 2.64
N CYS A 49 5.49 0.46 2.26
CA CYS A 49 5.75 1.71 1.58
C CYS A 49 5.04 2.87 2.29
N GLN A 50 5.75 3.98 2.48
CA GLN A 50 5.17 5.24 2.90
C GLN A 50 5.25 6.19 1.72
N THR A 51 4.11 6.54 1.13
CA THR A 51 4.00 7.63 0.14
C THR A 51 3.75 8.96 0.86
N GLY A 52 4.24 10.06 0.29
CA GLY A 52 3.89 11.41 0.72
C GLY A 52 2.53 11.90 0.20
N LEU A 53 1.91 11.14 -0.71
CA LEU A 53 0.64 11.47 -1.35
C LEU A 53 -0.52 10.72 -0.69
N ASP A 54 -1.74 10.97 -1.17
CA ASP A 54 -2.89 10.14 -0.79
C ASP A 54 -2.71 8.72 -1.34
N PRO A 55 -2.77 7.68 -0.48
CA PRO A 55 -2.49 6.32 -0.90
C PRO A 55 -3.54 5.74 -1.86
N PHE A 56 -4.80 6.20 -1.81
CA PHE A 56 -5.83 5.77 -2.75
C PHE A 56 -5.59 6.36 -4.12
N ASP A 57 -5.27 7.66 -4.20
CA ASP A 57 -4.94 8.33 -5.46
C ASP A 57 -3.73 7.69 -6.14
N VAL A 58 -2.69 7.33 -5.36
CA VAL A 58 -1.53 6.58 -5.88
C VAL A 58 -1.99 5.25 -6.48
N VAL A 59 -2.83 4.48 -5.79
CA VAL A 59 -3.33 3.19 -6.29
C VAL A 59 -4.22 3.36 -7.52
N HIS A 60 -5.02 4.42 -7.60
CA HIS A 60 -5.82 4.74 -8.77
C HIS A 60 -4.94 5.06 -9.99
N LYS A 61 -3.91 5.91 -9.84
CA LYS A 61 -2.94 6.18 -10.91
C LYS A 61 -2.17 4.93 -11.34
N LEU A 62 -1.73 4.11 -10.39
CA LEU A 62 -1.07 2.83 -10.70
C LEU A 62 -1.98 1.90 -11.50
N ARG A 63 -3.28 1.91 -11.21
CA ARG A 63 -4.28 1.16 -11.99
C ARG A 63 -4.39 1.68 -13.43
N GLU A 64 -4.30 2.98 -13.66
CA GLU A 64 -4.29 3.57 -15.01
C GLU A 64 -3.08 3.06 -15.80
N TYR A 65 -1.86 3.15 -15.24
CA TYR A 65 -0.67 2.60 -15.89
C TYR A 65 -0.77 1.09 -16.16
N ALA A 66 -1.37 0.33 -15.24
CA ALA A 66 -1.56 -1.10 -15.42
C ALA A 66 -2.56 -1.44 -16.55
N ILE A 67 -3.59 -0.60 -16.74
CA ILE A 67 -4.55 -0.74 -17.86
C ILE A 67 -3.87 -0.41 -19.19
N GLU A 68 -3.03 0.62 -19.23
CA GLU A 68 -2.28 0.98 -20.44
C GLU A 68 -1.25 -0.08 -20.81
N ASN A 69 -0.47 -0.59 -19.85
CA ASN A 69 0.53 -1.62 -20.09
C ASN A 69 0.85 -2.46 -18.85
N ALA A 70 0.05 -3.51 -18.64
CA ALA A 70 0.23 -4.46 -17.54
C ALA A 70 1.62 -5.15 -17.52
N TYR A 71 2.31 -5.28 -18.65
CA TYR A 71 3.62 -5.96 -18.73
C TYR A 71 4.76 -5.20 -18.02
N GLN A 72 4.54 -3.93 -17.67
CA GLN A 72 5.48 -3.15 -16.87
C GLN A 72 5.45 -3.53 -15.38
N PHE A 73 4.38 -4.17 -14.91
CA PHE A 73 4.23 -4.63 -13.52
C PHE A 73 4.61 -6.12 -13.42
N ARG A 74 5.87 -6.44 -13.11
CA ARG A 74 6.35 -7.83 -13.08
C ARG A 74 6.50 -8.38 -11.67
N PHE A 75 6.83 -7.54 -10.69
CA PHE A 75 7.16 -7.95 -9.34
C PHE A 75 6.28 -7.30 -8.28
N ALA A 76 5.90 -6.03 -8.43
CA ALA A 76 4.93 -5.35 -7.58
C ALA A 76 3.50 -5.69 -8.06
N ILE A 77 2.97 -6.83 -7.60
CA ILE A 77 1.75 -7.44 -8.16
C ILE A 77 0.46 -6.99 -7.50
N ARG A 78 0.52 -6.40 -6.30
CA ARG A 78 -0.64 -5.91 -5.58
C ARG A 78 -0.26 -4.71 -4.73
N PHE A 79 -0.90 -3.59 -4.98
CA PHE A 79 -0.82 -2.39 -4.14
C PHE A 79 -2.09 -2.31 -3.30
N THR A 80 -1.96 -2.18 -1.99
CA THR A 80 -3.10 -2.07 -1.06
C THR A 80 -2.93 -0.79 -0.25
N PRO A 81 -3.80 0.22 -0.46
CA PRO A 81 -3.76 1.46 0.30
C PRO A 81 -4.23 1.22 1.72
N LEU A 82 -3.61 1.90 2.66
CA LEU A 82 -3.95 1.86 4.08
C LEU A 82 -4.22 3.27 4.57
N GLU A 83 -5.31 3.43 5.32
CA GLU A 83 -5.65 4.73 5.91
C GLU A 83 -4.93 4.99 7.23
N LEU A 84 -4.77 3.94 8.04
CA LEU A 84 -4.22 4.03 9.38
C LEU A 84 -3.22 2.90 9.61
N CYS A 85 -2.07 3.25 10.19
CA CYS A 85 -1.10 2.31 10.71
C CYS A 85 -1.07 2.48 12.24
N VAL A 86 -1.45 1.44 12.97
CA VAL A 86 -1.55 1.47 14.44
C VAL A 86 -0.77 0.33 15.07
N SER A 87 -0.51 0.44 16.37
CA SER A 87 0.05 -0.65 17.17
C SER A 87 -0.80 -1.92 17.06
N SER A 88 -0.13 -3.07 17.07
CA SER A 88 -0.78 -4.38 16.92
C SER A 88 -1.42 -4.89 18.22
N ASP A 89 -2.01 -4.00 19.02
CA ASP A 89 -2.77 -4.32 20.23
C ASP A 89 -4.27 -4.09 19.99
N ILE A 90 -5.11 -4.83 20.71
CA ILE A 90 -6.56 -4.83 20.49
C ILE A 90 -7.16 -3.44 20.68
N GLU A 91 -6.70 -2.69 21.68
CA GLU A 91 -7.25 -1.36 21.99
C GLU A 91 -6.99 -0.38 20.84
N SER A 92 -5.76 -0.36 20.31
CA SER A 92 -5.38 0.46 19.16
C SER A 92 -6.17 0.10 17.90
N ILE A 93 -6.40 -1.20 17.66
CA ILE A 93 -7.16 -1.69 16.49
C ILE A 93 -8.64 -1.26 16.58
N VAL A 94 -9.28 -1.43 17.75
CA VAL A 94 -10.68 -1.03 17.97
C VAL A 94 -10.84 0.48 17.75
N LYS A 95 -9.96 1.29 18.35
CA LYS A 95 -9.99 2.76 18.17
C LYS A 95 -9.79 3.18 16.71
N ALA A 96 -8.94 2.47 15.96
CA ALA A 96 -8.77 2.72 14.54
C ALA A 96 -10.05 2.39 13.75
N ALA A 97 -10.68 1.25 14.03
CA ALA A 97 -11.93 0.86 13.39
C ALA A 97 -13.07 1.85 13.69
N GLU A 98 -13.21 2.31 14.93
CA GLU A 98 -14.19 3.33 15.32
C GLU A 98 -14.01 4.66 14.57
N LYS A 99 -12.75 5.06 14.33
CA LYS A 99 -12.44 6.26 13.52
C LYS A 99 -12.84 6.12 12.05
N LEU A 100 -12.80 4.89 11.51
CA LEU A 100 -13.13 4.60 10.13
C LEU A 100 -14.63 4.28 9.92
N LEU A 101 -15.34 3.90 10.99
CA LEU A 101 -16.77 3.54 10.96
C LEU A 101 -17.65 4.59 10.25
N PRO A 102 -17.47 5.91 10.42
CA PRO A 102 -18.30 6.92 9.75
C PRO A 102 -18.19 6.91 8.22
N LYS A 103 -17.23 6.19 7.65
CA LYS A 103 -17.08 6.04 6.19
C LYS A 103 -17.99 4.96 5.59
N ILE A 104 -18.61 4.12 6.42
CA ILE A 104 -19.58 3.11 6.00
C ILE A 104 -20.96 3.75 6.12
N GLY A 105 -21.68 3.87 5.01
CA GLY A 105 -23.04 4.42 4.99
C GLY A 105 -24.03 3.56 5.80
N GLU A 106 -25.15 4.15 6.23
CA GLU A 106 -26.15 3.47 7.08
C GLU A 106 -26.69 2.16 6.45
N GLU A 107 -26.79 2.12 5.12
CA GLU A 107 -27.29 0.96 4.36
C GLU A 107 -26.16 0.08 3.78
N GLU A 108 -24.90 0.39 4.06
CA GLU A 108 -23.75 -0.37 3.59
C GLU A 108 -23.42 -1.52 4.55
N THR A 109 -22.96 -2.64 3.99
CA THR A 109 -22.51 -3.79 4.76
C THR A 109 -21.01 -3.98 4.59
N PHE A 110 -20.34 -4.50 5.62
CA PHE A 110 -18.91 -4.74 5.60
C PHE A 110 -18.57 -6.14 6.12
N ARG A 111 -17.33 -6.56 5.87
CA ARG A 111 -16.76 -7.81 6.40
C ARG A 111 -15.37 -7.54 6.94
N VAL A 112 -15.09 -8.03 8.13
CA VAL A 112 -13.73 -8.05 8.70
C VAL A 112 -12.96 -9.24 8.10
N THR A 113 -11.74 -9.01 7.61
CA THR A 113 -10.85 -10.03 7.02
C THR A 113 -9.52 -10.06 7.76
#